data_AF-A0A849WU35-F1
#
_entry.id   AF-A0A849WU35-F1
#
_cell.length_a   1.000
_cell.length_b   1.000
_cell.length_c   1.000
_cell.angle_alpha   90.00
_cell.angle_beta   90.00
_cell.angle_gamma   90.00
#
_symmetry.space_group_name_H-M   'P 1'
#
loop_
_entity.id
_entity.type
_entity.pdbx_description
1 polymer ?
#
loop_
_entity_poly.entity_id
_entity_poly.type
_entity_poly.pdbx_seq_one_letter_code
_entity_poly.pdbx_strand_id
1 'polypeptide(L)'
;MKNTKSKLQIASEYYAEKGFSIFPLIPRSKKPLFSNWQRDATADKQKVFDIWSKYPTANVGLVTGTKVVALDIDSKNGFDRLNVLSLFEEEFGKIPSTVAQITGGSGLQYFFKPPNGVQLKNRVAMRQNIDFRAVGGFVVAPPSIHPNGKEYFFDYGQAPWETELAQTPEWLVKLVTENQNSYTKKPQNYWSQMLRTGIVSGERNHRIAQISGLLIRHFDLSLTCEIISGINKSYCHPPLSDEEILRTVHSIASIENRKRVHNESKK
;
A
#
# COMPACT_ATOMS: atom_id res chain seq x y z
N MET A 1 5.82 -23.88 36.82
CA MET A 1 5.21 -24.04 35.48
C MET A 1 6.14 -23.37 34.48
N LYS A 2 6.58 -24.06 33.42
CA LYS A 2 7.37 -23.40 32.36
C LYS A 2 6.48 -22.35 31.71
N ASN A 3 6.86 -21.08 31.81
CA ASN A 3 6.11 -19.96 31.25
C ASN A 3 6.27 -20.01 29.72
N THR A 4 5.32 -20.64 29.01
CA THR A 4 5.39 -20.79 27.55
C THR A 4 5.20 -19.42 26.91
N LYS A 5 6.22 -18.94 26.19
CA LYS A 5 6.16 -17.65 25.48
C LYS A 5 5.02 -17.63 24.45
N SER A 6 4.33 -16.50 24.33
CA SER A 6 3.32 -16.32 23.28
C SER A 6 3.97 -16.25 21.89
N LYS A 7 3.20 -16.52 20.82
CA LYS A 7 3.67 -16.34 19.44
C LYS A 7 4.17 -14.92 19.17
N LEU A 8 3.49 -13.92 19.73
CA LEU A 8 3.85 -12.50 19.61
C LEU A 8 5.17 -12.20 20.32
N GLN A 9 5.41 -12.80 21.49
CA GLN A 9 6.68 -12.65 22.18
C GLN A 9 7.83 -13.26 21.38
N ILE A 10 7.67 -14.47 20.86
CA ILE A 10 8.69 -15.14 20.03
C ILE A 10 9.02 -14.29 18.79
N ALA A 11 7.99 -13.79 18.09
CA ALA A 11 8.20 -12.95 16.90
C ALA A 11 8.87 -11.62 17.25
N SER A 12 8.49 -10.98 18.35
CA SER A 12 9.09 -9.72 18.80
C SER A 12 10.57 -9.87 19.12
N GLU A 13 10.94 -10.94 19.81
CA GLU A 13 12.33 -11.28 20.09
C GLU A 13 13.13 -11.53 18.80
N TYR A 14 12.53 -12.24 17.82
CA TYR A 14 13.15 -12.44 16.51
C TYR A 14 13.39 -11.12 15.77
N TYR A 15 12.42 -10.21 15.75
CA TYR A 15 12.59 -8.90 15.09
C TYR A 15 13.67 -8.06 15.75
N ALA A 16 13.72 -8.05 17.08
CA ALA A 16 14.76 -7.38 17.86
C ALA A 16 16.15 -7.95 17.56
N GLU A 17 16.27 -9.28 17.47
CA GLU A 17 17.51 -9.96 17.09
C GLU A 17 17.99 -9.60 15.68
N LYS A 18 17.07 -9.40 14.73
CA LYS A 18 17.39 -8.88 13.39
C LYS A 18 17.67 -7.37 13.38
N GLY A 19 17.62 -6.70 14.53
CA GLY A 19 17.93 -5.29 14.70
C GLY A 19 16.81 -4.35 14.27
N PHE A 20 15.58 -4.85 14.12
CA PHE A 20 14.41 -4.00 13.84
C PHE A 20 13.92 -3.36 15.14
N SER A 21 13.72 -2.05 15.12
CA SER A 21 13.09 -1.34 16.22
C SER A 21 11.58 -1.62 16.21
N ILE A 22 11.08 -2.15 17.32
CA ILE A 22 9.67 -2.51 17.49
C ILE A 22 9.08 -1.89 18.75
N PHE A 23 7.76 -1.83 18.81
CA PHE A 23 7.00 -1.32 19.96
C PHE A 23 5.63 -2.01 20.06
N PRO A 24 5.02 -2.06 21.26
CA PRO A 24 3.73 -2.71 21.44
C PRO A 24 2.58 -1.84 20.91
N LEU A 25 1.66 -2.51 20.22
CA LEU A 25 0.36 -1.97 19.81
C LEU A 25 -0.74 -2.57 20.70
N ILE A 26 -1.85 -1.85 20.81
CA ILE A 26 -3.05 -2.37 21.50
C ILE A 26 -3.46 -3.71 20.84
N PRO A 27 -3.79 -4.76 21.62
CA PRO A 27 -4.24 -6.03 21.07
C PRO A 27 -5.38 -5.84 20.06
N ARG A 28 -5.32 -6.55 18.93
CA ARG A 28 -6.32 -6.46 17.85
C ARG A 28 -6.54 -5.04 17.31
N SER A 29 -5.49 -4.22 17.35
CA SER A 29 -5.52 -2.83 16.89
C SER A 29 -4.28 -2.50 16.07
N LYS A 30 -4.34 -1.36 15.36
CA LYS A 30 -3.19 -0.74 14.70
C LYS A 30 -2.70 0.50 15.47
N LYS A 31 -3.17 0.71 16.70
CA LYS A 31 -2.84 1.86 17.54
C LYS A 31 -1.72 1.52 18.51
N PRO A 32 -0.71 2.40 18.69
CA PRO A 32 0.30 2.25 19.73
C PRO A 32 -0.31 2.03 21.11
N LEU A 33 0.28 1.13 21.89
CA LEU A 33 -0.10 0.93 23.29
C LEU A 33 0.32 2.14 24.14
N PHE A 34 1.43 2.79 23.76
CA PHE A 34 1.95 4.00 24.39
C PHE A 34 2.06 5.13 23.37
N SER A 35 1.76 6.37 23.78
CA SER A 35 1.73 7.53 22.90
C SER A 35 3.09 7.91 22.31
N ASN A 36 4.19 7.66 23.04
CA ASN A 36 5.56 8.04 22.65
C ASN A 36 6.31 6.93 21.89
N TRP A 37 5.59 6.10 21.13
CA TRP A 37 6.15 4.93 20.47
C TRP A 37 7.37 5.21 19.59
N GLN A 38 7.46 6.39 18.97
CA GLN A 38 8.60 6.75 18.11
C GLN A 38 9.91 6.76 18.89
N ARG A 39 9.86 7.18 20.16
CA ARG A 39 11.00 7.22 21.05
C ARG A 39 11.22 5.89 21.77
N ASP A 40 10.13 5.22 22.11
CA ASP A 40 10.16 4.03 22.95
C ASP A 40 10.37 2.73 22.14
N ALA A 41 10.28 2.81 20.81
CA ALA A 41 10.61 1.70 19.92
C ALA A 41 12.06 1.28 20.09
N THR A 42 12.29 -0.03 20.17
CA THR A 42 13.58 -0.59 20.57
C THR A 42 13.87 -1.90 19.84
N ALA A 43 15.16 -2.17 19.63
CA ALA A 43 15.68 -3.48 19.23
C ALA A 43 16.47 -4.16 20.36
N ASP A 44 16.51 -3.54 21.54
CA ASP A 44 17.16 -4.10 22.74
C ASP A 44 16.42 -5.36 23.20
N LYS A 45 17.12 -6.49 23.20
CA LYS A 45 16.55 -7.81 23.47
C LYS A 45 15.90 -7.88 24.86
N GLN A 46 16.50 -7.26 25.87
CA GLN A 46 15.98 -7.29 27.23
C GLN A 46 14.71 -6.46 27.36
N LYS A 47 14.71 -5.23 26.82
CA LYS A 47 13.51 -4.38 26.82
C LYS A 47 12.35 -5.03 26.08
N VAL A 48 12.62 -5.67 24.93
CA VAL A 48 11.59 -6.40 24.18
C VAL A 48 11.04 -7.57 24.99
N PHE A 49 11.91 -8.36 25.62
CA PHE A 49 11.48 -9.44 26.52
C PHE A 49 10.55 -8.90 27.62
N ASP A 50 10.96 -7.85 28.33
CA ASP A 50 10.20 -7.27 29.44
C ASP A 50 8.82 -6.76 28.99
N ILE A 51 8.75 -6.08 27.83
CA ILE A 51 7.50 -5.55 27.27
C ILE A 51 6.53 -6.69 26.95
N TRP A 52 6.96 -7.71 26.20
CA TRP A 52 6.04 -8.77 25.78
C TRP A 52 5.79 -9.82 26.86
N SER A 53 6.64 -9.93 27.88
CA SER A 53 6.30 -10.67 29.10
C SER A 53 5.19 -9.98 29.90
N LYS A 54 5.15 -8.64 29.92
CA LYS A 54 4.07 -7.87 30.57
C LYS A 54 2.80 -7.76 29.73
N TYR A 55 2.94 -7.68 28.41
CA TYR A 55 1.83 -7.53 27.46
C TYR A 55 1.86 -8.63 26.38
N PRO A 56 1.60 -9.90 26.74
CA PRO A 56 1.82 -11.05 25.85
C PRO A 56 0.89 -11.10 24.62
N THR A 57 -0.17 -10.30 24.62
CA THR A 57 -1.15 -10.18 23.52
C THR A 57 -1.00 -8.89 22.71
N ALA A 58 -0.01 -8.05 23.03
CA ALA A 58 0.24 -6.82 22.29
C ALA A 58 0.68 -7.13 20.85
N ASN A 59 0.00 -6.52 19.89
CA ASN A 59 0.42 -6.53 18.50
C ASN A 59 1.80 -5.85 18.37
N VAL A 60 2.52 -6.16 17.30
CA VAL A 60 3.88 -5.66 17.06
C VAL A 60 3.86 -4.55 16.02
N GLY A 61 4.24 -3.34 16.43
CA GLY A 61 4.56 -2.24 15.55
C GLY A 61 6.04 -2.27 15.20
N LEU A 62 6.40 -2.28 13.92
CA LEU A 62 7.78 -2.28 13.43
C LEU A 62 8.07 -0.95 12.74
N VAL A 63 9.10 -0.25 13.20
CA VAL A 63 9.45 1.10 12.72
C VAL A 63 10.07 1.03 11.32
N THR A 64 9.61 1.89 10.41
CA THR A 64 10.16 2.00 9.05
C THR A 64 11.10 3.19 8.87
N GLY A 65 11.89 3.17 7.80
CA GLY A 65 12.79 4.24 7.39
C GLY A 65 14.23 4.13 7.89
N THR A 66 14.55 3.15 8.74
CA THR A 66 15.91 2.94 9.27
C THR A 66 16.55 1.65 8.73
N LYS A 67 15.95 0.49 9.02
CA LYS A 67 16.39 -0.83 8.55
C LYS A 67 15.55 -1.39 7.41
N VAL A 68 14.33 -0.86 7.27
CA VAL A 68 13.35 -1.33 6.29
C VAL A 68 12.45 -0.18 5.86
N VAL A 69 12.07 -0.18 4.59
CA VAL A 69 10.93 0.59 4.06
C VAL A 69 9.91 -0.39 3.49
N ALA A 70 8.65 0.03 3.35
CA ALA A 70 7.61 -0.85 2.83
C ALA A 70 6.73 -0.18 1.80
N LEU A 71 6.38 -0.94 0.75
CA LEU A 71 5.31 -0.61 -0.19
C LEU A 71 4.06 -1.35 0.25
N ASP A 72 2.99 -0.62 0.54
CA ASP A 72 1.75 -1.11 1.14
C ASP A 72 0.61 -0.99 0.11
N ILE A 73 0.15 -2.14 -0.39
CA ILE A 73 -0.87 -2.28 -1.43
C ILE A 73 -2.16 -2.77 -0.79
N ASP A 74 -3.18 -1.92 -0.75
CA ASP A 74 -4.42 -2.19 -0.04
C ASP A 74 -5.56 -2.64 -0.97
N SER A 75 -6.30 -3.67 -0.56
CA SER A 75 -7.65 -3.95 -1.11
C SER A 75 -8.65 -2.99 -0.50
N LYS A 76 -8.87 -1.84 -1.14
CA LYS A 76 -9.82 -0.81 -0.68
C LYS A 76 -10.63 -0.25 -1.85
N ASN A 77 -11.79 0.32 -1.52
CA ASN A 77 -12.60 1.09 -2.46
C ASN A 77 -13.08 0.29 -3.68
N GLY A 78 -13.33 -1.01 -3.54
CA GLY A 78 -13.76 -1.87 -4.66
C GLY A 78 -12.63 -2.36 -5.57
N PHE A 79 -11.37 -2.00 -5.28
CA PHE A 79 -10.21 -2.58 -5.94
C PHE A 79 -9.67 -3.74 -5.10
N ASP A 80 -9.48 -4.89 -5.74
CA ASP A 80 -8.72 -5.99 -5.17
C ASP A 80 -7.20 -5.71 -5.31
N ARG A 81 -6.42 -6.13 -4.32
CA ARG A 81 -4.96 -5.97 -4.27
C ARG A 81 -4.24 -6.48 -5.52
N LEU A 82 -4.73 -7.55 -6.17
CA LEU A 82 -4.08 -8.09 -7.37
C LEU A 82 -4.27 -7.16 -8.56
N ASN A 83 -5.43 -6.51 -8.65
CA ASN A 83 -5.66 -5.48 -9.67
C ASN A 83 -4.79 -4.25 -9.40
N VAL A 84 -4.72 -3.78 -8.15
CA VAL A 84 -3.86 -2.65 -7.76
C VAL A 84 -2.39 -2.96 -8.04
N LEU A 85 -1.94 -4.17 -7.71
CA LEU A 85 -0.58 -4.64 -7.98
C LEU A 85 -0.30 -4.69 -9.48
N SER A 86 -1.17 -5.31 -10.28
CA SER A 86 -1.01 -5.41 -11.74
C SER A 86 -0.87 -4.03 -12.37
N LEU A 87 -1.76 -3.10 -12.01
CA LEU A 87 -1.72 -1.71 -12.47
C LEU A 87 -0.43 -0.99 -12.10
N PHE A 88 0.09 -1.28 -10.91
CA PHE A 88 1.32 -0.67 -10.44
C PHE A 88 2.56 -1.23 -11.13
N GLU A 89 2.61 -2.55 -11.31
CA GLU A 89 3.70 -3.22 -12.05
C GLU A 89 3.70 -2.87 -13.54
N GLU A 90 2.53 -2.58 -14.10
CA GLU A 90 2.40 -2.05 -15.45
C GLU A 90 3.00 -0.63 -15.58
N GLU A 91 2.76 0.25 -14.60
CA GLU A 91 3.26 1.65 -14.64
C GLU A 91 4.76 1.73 -14.33
N PHE A 92 5.29 0.90 -13.42
CA PHE A 92 6.65 1.06 -12.88
C PHE A 92 7.57 -0.15 -13.05
N GLY A 93 7.06 -1.26 -13.58
CA GLY A 93 7.76 -2.54 -13.67
C GLY A 93 7.50 -3.45 -12.47
N LYS A 94 7.88 -4.71 -12.62
CA LYS A 94 7.65 -5.76 -11.61
C LYS A 94 8.32 -5.43 -10.29
N ILE A 95 7.64 -5.76 -9.19
CA ILE A 95 8.22 -5.70 -7.87
C ILE A 95 9.22 -6.87 -7.73
N PRO A 96 10.48 -6.62 -7.36
CA PRO A 96 11.43 -7.71 -7.18
C PRO A 96 11.01 -8.58 -6.00
N SER A 97 11.33 -9.89 -6.08
CA SER A 97 11.13 -10.81 -4.96
C SER A 97 11.85 -10.29 -3.72
N THR A 98 11.13 -10.19 -2.62
CA THR A 98 11.61 -9.65 -1.35
C THR A 98 10.75 -10.18 -0.21
N VAL A 99 11.07 -9.83 1.04
CA VAL A 99 10.19 -10.14 2.18
C VAL A 99 8.84 -9.46 1.96
N ALA A 100 7.74 -10.21 2.08
CA ALA A 100 6.39 -9.65 2.01
C ALA A 100 5.44 -10.31 2.99
N GLN A 101 4.38 -9.58 3.32
CA GLN A 101 3.31 -10.06 4.19
C GLN A 101 1.94 -9.78 3.61
N ILE A 102 1.01 -10.67 3.94
CA ILE A 102 -0.42 -10.46 3.72
C ILE A 102 -0.99 -9.81 4.98
N THR A 103 -1.61 -8.65 4.81
CA THR A 103 -2.24 -7.95 5.92
C THR A 103 -3.57 -8.60 6.28
N GLY A 104 -3.98 -8.54 7.55
CA GLY A 104 -5.30 -9.06 7.94
C GLY A 104 -6.48 -8.33 7.27
N GLY A 105 -6.25 -7.18 6.63
CA GLY A 105 -7.21 -6.47 5.78
C GLY A 105 -7.22 -6.91 4.32
N SER A 106 -6.55 -8.03 3.99
CA SER A 106 -6.33 -8.51 2.62
C SER A 106 -5.43 -7.63 1.75
N GLY A 107 -4.68 -6.69 2.33
CA GLY A 107 -3.60 -6.00 1.61
C GLY A 107 -2.34 -6.86 1.46
N LEU A 108 -1.41 -6.39 0.66
CA LEU A 108 -0.09 -6.97 0.44
C LEU A 108 0.98 -5.92 0.72
N GLN A 109 1.99 -6.28 1.48
CA GLN A 109 3.04 -5.35 1.86
C GLN A 109 4.41 -5.94 1.58
N TYR A 110 5.17 -5.26 0.73
CA TYR A 110 6.54 -5.61 0.34
C TYR A 110 7.55 -4.78 1.11
N PHE A 111 8.60 -5.41 1.60
CA PHE A 111 9.64 -4.78 2.41
C PHE A 111 10.95 -4.68 1.64
N PHE A 112 11.69 -3.58 1.80
CA PHE A 112 12.96 -3.36 1.13
C PHE A 112 14.01 -2.80 2.07
N LYS A 113 15.29 -3.03 1.76
CA LYS A 113 16.41 -2.29 2.35
C LYS A 113 16.29 -0.82 1.92
N PRO A 114 16.36 0.16 2.85
CA PRO A 114 16.39 1.57 2.49
C PRO A 114 17.55 1.88 1.53
N PRO A 115 17.42 2.87 0.63
CA PRO A 115 18.53 3.28 -0.23
C PRO A 115 19.69 3.87 0.58
N ASN A 116 20.92 3.60 0.15
CA ASN A 116 22.11 4.19 0.77
C ASN A 116 22.16 5.69 0.51
N GLY A 117 22.49 6.48 1.53
CA GLY A 117 22.70 7.93 1.42
C GLY A 117 21.42 8.77 1.22
N VAL A 118 20.23 8.16 1.14
CA VAL A 118 18.96 8.88 0.97
C VAL A 118 17.95 8.45 2.03
N GLN A 119 17.45 9.41 2.79
CA GLN A 119 16.39 9.15 3.75
C GLN A 119 15.02 9.38 3.12
N LEU A 120 14.29 8.29 2.88
CA LEU A 120 12.94 8.36 2.33
C LEU A 120 11.92 8.69 3.43
N LYS A 121 10.96 9.56 3.12
CA LYS A 121 9.87 9.95 4.03
C LYS A 121 8.64 9.09 3.77
N ASN A 122 7.85 8.86 4.81
CA ASN A 122 6.53 8.24 4.67
C ASN A 122 5.66 9.02 3.66
N ARG A 123 4.94 8.29 2.82
CA ARG A 123 3.99 8.84 1.83
C ARG A 123 2.71 8.04 1.88
N VAL A 124 1.58 8.73 1.97
CA VAL A 124 0.24 8.12 1.94
C VAL A 124 -0.41 8.49 0.62
N ALA A 125 -1.14 7.55 0.03
CA ALA A 125 -1.86 7.73 -1.23
C ALA A 125 -0.97 8.24 -2.37
N MET A 126 0.24 7.67 -2.52
CA MET A 126 1.14 7.99 -3.65
C MET A 126 0.50 7.66 -5.00
N ARG A 127 -0.27 6.57 -4.97
CA ARG A 127 -1.23 6.14 -5.97
C ARG A 127 -2.47 5.65 -5.25
N GLN A 128 -3.51 5.39 -6.02
CA GLN A 128 -4.74 4.82 -5.51
C GLN A 128 -4.46 3.50 -4.78
N ASN A 129 -4.79 3.46 -3.48
CA ASN A 129 -4.58 2.31 -2.59
C ASN A 129 -3.11 1.86 -2.44
N ILE A 130 -2.15 2.76 -2.68
CA ILE A 130 -0.72 2.48 -2.50
C ILE A 130 -0.10 3.52 -1.58
N ASP A 131 0.38 3.03 -0.45
CA ASP A 131 1.12 3.78 0.56
C ASP A 131 2.61 3.35 0.54
N PHE A 132 3.48 4.24 0.98
CA PHE A 132 4.89 3.94 1.24
C PHE A 132 5.27 4.31 2.67
N ARG A 133 5.74 3.30 3.39
CA ARG A 133 6.13 3.38 4.79
C ARG A 133 7.64 3.53 4.88
N ALA A 134 8.08 4.68 5.36
CA ALA A 134 9.49 4.98 5.57
C ALA A 134 9.64 5.81 6.85
N VAL A 135 10.55 6.79 6.88
CA VAL A 135 10.81 7.55 8.11
C VAL A 135 9.54 8.25 8.61
N GLY A 136 9.31 8.15 9.93
CA GLY A 136 8.12 8.65 10.61
C GLY A 136 6.91 7.70 10.55
N GLY A 137 7.06 6.56 9.87
CA GLY A 137 6.03 5.51 9.77
C GLY A 137 6.39 4.23 10.52
N PHE A 138 5.44 3.33 10.58
CA PHE A 138 5.61 1.96 11.05
C PHE A 138 4.63 1.05 10.33
N VAL A 139 4.82 -0.25 10.52
CA VAL A 139 3.99 -1.32 9.96
C VAL A 139 3.55 -2.26 11.08
N VAL A 140 2.44 -2.96 10.89
CA VAL A 140 2.02 -4.01 11.83
C VAL A 140 2.66 -5.32 11.37
N ALA A 141 3.49 -5.94 12.20
CA ALA A 141 4.26 -7.12 11.85
C ALA A 141 3.56 -8.43 12.29
N PRO A 142 3.72 -9.54 11.55
CA PRO A 142 3.28 -10.87 11.95
C PRO A 142 3.78 -11.29 13.34
N PRO A 143 3.07 -12.18 14.07
CA PRO A 143 1.73 -12.69 13.81
C PRO A 143 0.66 -11.82 14.49
N SER A 144 0.76 -10.49 14.39
CA SER A 144 -0.25 -9.58 14.96
C SER A 144 -1.66 -9.88 14.45
N ILE A 145 -2.68 -9.51 15.22
CA ILE A 145 -4.08 -9.69 14.88
C ILE A 145 -4.68 -8.37 14.39
N HIS A 146 -5.23 -8.36 13.19
CA HIS A 146 -5.93 -7.21 12.63
C HIS A 146 -7.24 -6.91 13.40
N PRO A 147 -7.76 -5.66 13.40
CA PRO A 147 -9.05 -5.34 14.03
C PRO A 147 -10.23 -6.24 13.64
N ASN A 148 -10.21 -6.80 12.44
CA ASN A 148 -11.24 -7.75 11.97
C ASN A 148 -11.01 -9.20 12.46
N GLY A 149 -10.01 -9.46 13.30
CA GLY A 149 -9.69 -10.78 13.84
C GLY A 149 -8.76 -11.65 12.98
N LYS A 150 -8.41 -11.23 11.76
CA LYS A 150 -7.47 -11.99 10.91
C LYS A 150 -6.02 -11.73 11.31
N GLU A 151 -5.21 -12.78 11.29
CA GLU A 151 -3.77 -12.70 11.57
C GLU A 151 -3.00 -12.11 10.38
N TYR A 152 -1.93 -11.36 10.67
CA TYR A 152 -0.91 -10.99 9.68
C TYR A 152 0.08 -12.14 9.52
N PHE A 153 0.39 -12.53 8.29
CA PHE A 153 1.35 -13.61 8.00
C PHE A 153 2.26 -13.23 6.84
N PHE A 154 3.46 -13.80 6.81
CA PHE A 154 4.35 -13.66 5.67
C PHE A 154 3.78 -14.41 4.46
N ASP A 155 3.97 -13.83 3.28
CA ASP A 155 3.56 -14.51 2.04
C ASP A 155 4.45 -15.75 1.81
N TYR A 156 3.95 -16.71 1.02
CA TYR A 156 4.60 -18.01 0.84
C TYR A 156 6.02 -17.85 0.25
N GLY A 157 7.03 -18.38 0.96
CA GLY A 157 8.43 -18.25 0.56
C GLY A 157 9.01 -16.85 0.73
N GLN A 158 8.27 -15.91 1.34
CA GLN A 158 8.68 -14.53 1.52
C GLN A 158 8.83 -14.13 3.00
N ALA A 159 8.93 -15.12 3.90
CA ALA A 159 9.28 -14.85 5.28
C ALA A 159 10.75 -14.40 5.40
N PRO A 160 11.12 -13.63 6.45
CA PRO A 160 12.48 -13.12 6.64
C PRO A 160 13.54 -14.21 6.95
N TRP A 161 13.12 -15.46 7.15
CA TRP A 161 14.00 -16.64 7.23
C TRP A 161 14.04 -17.45 5.92
N GLU A 162 13.25 -17.09 4.91
CA GLU A 162 13.17 -17.76 3.60
C GLU A 162 13.73 -16.87 2.47
N THR A 163 13.55 -15.56 2.58
CA THR A 163 14.01 -14.58 1.59
C THR A 163 14.69 -13.39 2.24
N GLU A 164 15.61 -12.76 1.50
CA GLU A 164 16.24 -11.52 1.93
C GLU A 164 15.42 -10.29 1.54
N LEU A 165 15.64 -9.19 2.26
CA LEU A 165 15.17 -7.89 1.81
C LEU A 165 15.94 -7.48 0.53
N ALA A 166 15.20 -7.29 -0.56
CA ALA A 166 15.72 -6.68 -1.77
C ALA A 166 16.09 -5.21 -1.54
N GLN A 167 16.97 -4.67 -2.37
CA GLN A 167 17.24 -3.23 -2.38
C GLN A 167 16.00 -2.47 -2.85
N THR A 168 15.72 -1.30 -2.26
CA THR A 168 14.63 -0.43 -2.76
C THR A 168 14.88 -0.10 -4.24
N PRO A 169 13.96 -0.45 -5.17
CA PRO A 169 14.17 -0.22 -6.59
C PRO A 169 14.30 1.27 -6.93
N GLU A 170 15.12 1.60 -7.93
CA GLU A 170 15.34 3.00 -8.35
C GLU A 170 14.05 3.69 -8.75
N TRP A 171 13.14 3.01 -9.45
CA TRP A 171 11.84 3.55 -9.82
C TRP A 171 11.01 3.92 -8.59
N LEU A 172 11.12 3.16 -7.48
CA LEU A 172 10.40 3.44 -6.24
C LEU A 172 11.03 4.63 -5.52
N VAL A 173 12.36 4.70 -5.47
CA VAL A 173 13.09 5.87 -4.94
C VAL A 173 12.66 7.14 -5.69
N LYS A 174 12.68 7.09 -7.02
CA LYS A 174 12.25 8.19 -7.89
C LYS A 174 10.79 8.57 -7.60
N LEU A 175 9.87 7.61 -7.60
CA LEU A 175 8.44 7.84 -7.34
C LEU A 175 8.17 8.55 -6.01
N VAL A 176 8.92 8.24 -4.95
CA VAL A 176 8.67 8.81 -3.61
C VAL A 176 9.43 10.12 -3.33
N THR A 177 10.49 10.38 -4.10
CA THR A 177 11.33 11.60 -3.99
C THR A 177 10.94 12.68 -4.96
N GLU A 178 10.40 12.33 -6.13
CA GLU A 178 9.85 13.30 -7.06
C GLU A 178 8.64 13.98 -6.42
N ASN A 179 8.77 15.29 -6.20
CA ASN A 179 7.70 16.11 -5.68
C ASN A 179 6.50 16.03 -6.63
N GLN A 180 5.36 15.54 -6.15
CA GLN A 180 4.07 15.74 -6.83
C GLN A 180 3.64 17.22 -6.92
N ASN A 181 4.49 18.16 -6.49
CA ASN A 181 4.33 19.60 -6.76
C ASN A 181 4.46 19.94 -8.25
N SER A 182 4.91 19.02 -9.11
CA SER A 182 4.64 19.11 -10.53
C SER A 182 3.26 18.52 -10.86
N TYR A 183 2.19 19.15 -10.36
CA TYR A 183 1.00 19.29 -11.20
C TYR A 183 1.40 20.19 -12.37
N THR A 184 2.21 19.68 -13.30
CA THR A 184 2.30 20.27 -14.63
C THR A 184 0.89 20.13 -15.18
N LYS A 185 0.17 21.26 -15.24
CA LYS A 185 -1.15 21.34 -15.86
C LYS A 185 -1.04 20.58 -17.18
N LYS A 186 -1.75 19.45 -17.30
CA LYS A 186 -1.71 18.62 -18.51
C LYS A 186 -1.95 19.57 -19.69
N PRO A 187 -1.11 19.54 -20.74
CA PRO A 187 -1.33 20.41 -21.90
C PRO A 187 -2.74 20.17 -22.42
N GLN A 188 -3.34 21.21 -23.02
CA GLN A 188 -4.77 21.19 -23.39
C GLN A 188 -5.13 19.98 -24.27
N ASN A 189 -4.19 19.49 -25.08
CA ASN A 189 -4.33 18.35 -25.98
C ASN A 189 -3.88 17.01 -25.39
N TYR A 190 -3.51 16.92 -24.10
CA TYR A 190 -2.97 15.71 -23.50
C TYR A 190 -3.85 14.48 -23.76
N TRP A 191 -5.15 14.60 -23.50
CA TRP A 191 -6.08 13.47 -23.60
C TRP A 191 -6.28 13.01 -25.04
N SER A 192 -6.38 13.94 -25.99
CA SER A 192 -6.53 13.59 -27.40
C SER A 192 -5.26 12.97 -27.95
N GLN A 193 -4.08 13.46 -27.55
CA GLN A 193 -2.80 12.86 -27.94
C GLN A 193 -2.63 11.45 -27.37
N MET A 194 -2.92 11.27 -26.08
CA MET A 194 -2.87 9.97 -25.39
C MET A 194 -3.80 8.93 -26.03
N LEU A 195 -5.00 9.31 -26.47
CA LEU A 195 -5.90 8.40 -27.19
C LEU A 195 -5.35 8.05 -28.58
N ARG A 196 -4.81 9.04 -29.31
CA ARG A 196 -4.25 8.84 -30.66
C ARG A 196 -3.03 7.92 -30.68
N THR A 197 -2.24 7.89 -29.61
CA THR A 197 -1.09 6.97 -29.50
C THR A 197 -1.51 5.52 -29.23
N GLY A 198 -2.79 5.27 -28.95
CA GLY A 198 -3.29 3.96 -28.56
C GLY A 198 -2.98 3.62 -27.10
N ILE A 199 -3.83 2.79 -26.50
CA ILE A 199 -3.72 2.33 -25.12
C ILE A 199 -3.43 0.82 -25.16
N VAL A 200 -2.18 0.45 -24.90
CA VAL A 200 -1.73 -0.95 -24.96
C VAL A 200 -2.10 -1.74 -23.71
N SER A 201 -2.00 -3.07 -23.78
CA SER A 201 -2.50 -4.02 -22.75
C SER A 201 -2.25 -3.61 -21.29
N GLY A 202 -1.04 -3.13 -20.98
CA GLY A 202 -0.64 -2.72 -19.63
C GLY A 202 -1.04 -1.29 -19.22
N GLU A 203 -1.68 -0.50 -20.07
CA GLU A 203 -2.12 0.85 -19.67
C GLU A 203 -3.64 0.96 -19.53
N ARG A 204 -4.40 -0.01 -20.04
CA ARG A 204 -5.85 0.11 -20.25
C ARG A 204 -6.62 0.48 -19.00
N ASN A 205 -6.50 -0.34 -17.95
CA ASN A 205 -7.25 -0.13 -16.71
C ASN A 205 -6.91 1.22 -16.07
N HIS A 206 -5.62 1.60 -16.06
CA HIS A 206 -5.16 2.89 -15.54
C HIS A 206 -5.73 4.07 -16.35
N ARG A 207 -5.66 4.01 -17.67
CA ARG A 207 -6.13 5.08 -18.56
C ARG A 207 -7.65 5.21 -18.51
N ILE A 208 -8.36 4.09 -18.49
CA ILE A 208 -9.82 4.08 -18.33
C ILE A 208 -10.20 4.71 -16.99
N ALA A 209 -9.57 4.30 -15.88
CA ALA A 209 -9.82 4.90 -14.56
C ALA A 209 -9.59 6.43 -14.55
N GLN A 210 -8.50 6.90 -15.18
CA GLN A 210 -8.19 8.32 -15.31
C GLN A 210 -9.25 9.10 -16.08
N ILE A 211 -9.71 8.58 -17.22
CA ILE A 211 -10.74 9.22 -18.03
C ILE A 211 -12.09 9.17 -17.30
N SER A 212 -12.45 8.05 -16.67
CA SER A 212 -13.68 7.94 -15.86
C SER A 212 -13.73 9.01 -14.77
N GLY A 213 -12.62 9.23 -14.06
CA GLY A 213 -12.54 10.27 -13.03
C GLY A 213 -12.72 11.69 -13.54
N LEU A 214 -12.33 11.95 -14.79
CA LEU A 214 -12.60 13.22 -15.46
C LEU A 214 -14.08 13.35 -15.84
N LEU A 215 -14.66 12.30 -16.42
CA LEU A 215 -16.04 12.31 -16.92
C LEU A 215 -17.10 12.38 -15.80
N ILE A 216 -16.91 11.64 -14.70
CA ILE A 216 -17.86 11.58 -13.56
C ILE A 216 -18.08 12.95 -12.89
N ARG A 217 -17.18 13.91 -13.12
CA ARG A 217 -17.34 15.29 -12.64
C ARG A 217 -18.36 16.08 -13.43
N HIS A 218 -18.65 15.67 -14.66
CA HIS A 218 -19.46 16.42 -15.62
C HIS A 218 -20.66 15.63 -16.16
N PHE A 219 -20.62 14.31 -16.10
CA PHE A 219 -21.62 13.42 -16.66
C PHE A 219 -22.09 12.40 -15.64
N ASP A 220 -23.30 11.87 -15.85
CA ASP A 220 -23.82 10.76 -15.06
C ASP A 220 -23.07 9.45 -15.35
N LEU A 221 -23.33 8.45 -14.51
CA LEU A 221 -22.62 7.18 -14.56
C LEU A 221 -22.93 6.40 -15.85
N SER A 222 -24.17 6.45 -16.33
CA SER A 222 -24.61 5.72 -17.52
C SER A 222 -23.90 6.26 -18.75
N LEU A 223 -23.96 7.59 -18.95
CA LEU A 223 -23.25 8.24 -20.05
C LEU A 223 -21.73 8.07 -19.95
N THR A 224 -21.16 8.08 -18.75
CA THR A 224 -19.75 7.79 -18.55
C THR A 224 -19.37 6.39 -19.04
N CYS A 225 -20.17 5.37 -18.69
CA CYS A 225 -19.93 4.00 -19.15
C CYS A 225 -19.97 3.92 -20.68
N GLU A 226 -20.95 4.54 -21.34
CA GLU A 226 -21.05 4.56 -22.80
C GLU A 226 -19.82 5.21 -23.47
N ILE A 227 -19.40 6.37 -22.97
CA ILE A 227 -18.21 7.08 -23.49
C ILE A 227 -16.95 6.22 -23.31
N ILE A 228 -16.78 5.62 -22.12
CA ILE A 228 -15.64 4.76 -21.81
C ILE A 228 -15.64 3.50 -22.68
N SER A 229 -16.79 2.89 -22.92
CA SER A 229 -16.93 1.74 -23.82
C SER A 229 -16.54 2.09 -25.25
N GLY A 230 -16.96 3.26 -25.74
CA GLY A 230 -16.53 3.77 -27.05
C GLY A 230 -15.02 3.99 -27.13
N ILE A 231 -14.42 4.57 -26.08
CA ILE A 231 -12.97 4.76 -26.00
C ILE A 231 -12.23 3.41 -25.97
N ASN A 232 -12.69 2.47 -25.15
CA ASN A 232 -12.06 1.16 -25.02
C ASN A 232 -12.05 0.41 -26.36
N LYS A 233 -13.18 0.37 -27.07
CA LYS A 233 -13.28 -0.29 -28.38
C LYS A 233 -12.39 0.37 -29.44
N SER A 234 -12.23 1.68 -29.36
CA SER A 234 -11.53 2.45 -30.41
C SER A 234 -10.02 2.58 -30.18
N TYR A 235 -9.58 2.58 -28.91
CA TYR A 235 -8.20 2.96 -28.56
C TYR A 235 -7.50 1.95 -27.65
N CYS A 236 -8.19 0.99 -27.02
CA CYS A 236 -7.54 -0.03 -26.20
C CYS A 236 -7.20 -1.30 -27.00
N HIS A 237 -5.96 -1.77 -26.88
CA HIS A 237 -5.46 -2.94 -27.60
C HIS A 237 -4.77 -3.93 -26.65
N PRO A 238 -5.37 -5.11 -26.36
CA PRO A 238 -6.74 -5.50 -26.73
C PRO A 238 -7.79 -4.72 -25.93
N PRO A 239 -9.05 -4.63 -26.36
CA PRO A 239 -10.10 -3.99 -25.55
C PRO A 239 -10.31 -4.73 -24.22
N LEU A 240 -10.63 -4.00 -23.16
CA LEU A 240 -11.12 -4.56 -21.89
C LEU A 240 -12.53 -5.12 -22.07
N SER A 241 -12.93 -6.05 -21.21
CA SER A 241 -14.32 -6.54 -21.18
C SER A 241 -15.29 -5.48 -20.65
N ASP A 242 -16.57 -5.61 -20.99
CA ASP A 242 -17.61 -4.72 -20.47
C ASP A 242 -17.70 -4.79 -18.94
N GLU A 243 -17.46 -5.96 -18.34
CA GLU A 243 -17.42 -6.15 -16.89
C GLU A 243 -16.25 -5.38 -16.25
N GLU A 244 -15.07 -5.41 -16.87
CA GLU A 244 -13.89 -4.65 -16.39
C GLU A 244 -14.12 -3.14 -16.47
N ILE A 245 -14.77 -2.66 -17.54
CA ILE A 245 -15.16 -1.25 -17.69
C ILE A 245 -16.13 -0.86 -16.57
N LEU A 246 -17.23 -1.60 -16.41
CA LEU A 246 -18.25 -1.30 -15.41
C LEU A 246 -17.63 -1.27 -14.02
N ARG A 247 -16.85 -2.30 -13.66
CA ARG A 247 -16.16 -2.37 -12.37
C ARG A 247 -15.29 -1.14 -12.14
N THR A 248 -14.51 -0.73 -13.13
CA THR A 248 -13.60 0.43 -13.03
C THR A 248 -14.39 1.73 -12.85
N VAL A 249 -15.39 1.98 -13.69
CA VAL A 249 -16.20 3.21 -13.68
C VAL A 249 -16.97 3.35 -12.35
N HIS A 250 -17.66 2.29 -11.91
CA HIS A 250 -18.37 2.26 -10.63
C HIS A 250 -17.45 2.52 -9.44
N SER A 251 -16.25 1.94 -9.48
CA SER A 251 -15.26 2.12 -8.43
C SER A 251 -14.79 3.58 -8.31
N ILE A 252 -14.51 4.23 -9.45
CA ILE A 252 -14.16 5.65 -9.47
C ILE A 252 -15.33 6.53 -9.00
N ALA A 253 -16.57 6.22 -9.38
CA ALA A 253 -17.75 6.96 -8.92
C ALA A 253 -17.93 6.89 -7.40
N SER A 254 -17.72 5.72 -6.79
CA SER A 254 -17.74 5.55 -5.34
C SER A 254 -16.71 6.43 -4.62
N ILE A 255 -15.54 6.62 -5.22
CA ILE A 255 -14.46 7.44 -4.65
C ILE A 255 -14.80 8.92 -4.76
N GLU A 256 -15.28 9.37 -5.92
CA GLU A 256 -15.62 10.79 -6.12
C GLU A 256 -16.81 11.21 -5.24
N ASN A 257 -17.81 10.35 -5.08
CA ASN A 257 -18.93 10.61 -4.15
C ASN A 257 -18.45 10.76 -2.70
N ARG A 258 -17.52 9.92 -2.24
CA ARG A 258 -16.96 10.04 -0.89
C ARG A 258 -16.15 11.33 -0.71
N LYS A 259 -15.43 11.78 -1.74
CA LYS A 259 -14.74 13.08 -1.72
C LYS A 259 -15.71 14.25 -1.65
N ARG A 260 -16.83 14.20 -2.40
CA ARG A 260 -17.89 15.24 -2.35
C ARG A 260 -18.49 15.36 -0.96
N VAL A 261 -18.93 14.24 -0.38
CA VAL A 261 -19.50 14.18 0.98
C VAL A 261 -18.50 14.70 2.03
N HIS A 262 -17.22 14.34 1.92
CA HIS A 262 -16.17 14.81 2.84
C HIS A 262 -15.85 16.30 2.69
N ASN A 263 -15.99 16.87 1.49
CA ASN A 263 -15.77 18.29 1.25
C ASN A 263 -16.98 19.14 1.69
N GLU A 264 -18.19 18.56 1.64
CA GLU A 264 -19.43 19.18 2.13
C GLU A 264 -19.49 19.19 3.67
N SER A 265 -19.00 18.16 4.36
CA SER A 265 -18.95 18.12 5.83
C SER A 265 -17.90 19.03 6.47
N LYS A 266 -17.08 19.69 5.66
CA LYS A 266 -16.05 20.66 6.07
C LYS A 266 -16.42 22.11 5.76
N LYS A 267 -17.55 22.34 5.10
CA LYS A 267 -18.13 23.67 4.87
C LYS A 267 -19.21 23.95 5.91
#